data_AF-A0A518HIA6-F1
#
_entry.id   AF-A0A518HIA6-F1
#
_cell.length_a   1.000
_cell.length_b   1.000
_cell.length_c   1.000
_cell.angle_alpha   90.00
_cell.angle_beta   90.00
_cell.angle_gamma   90.00
#
_symmetry.space_group_name_H-M   'P 1'
#
loop_
_entity.id
_entity.type
_entity.pdbx_description
1 polymer ?
#
loop_
_entity_poly.entity_id
_entity_poly.type
_entity_poly.pdbx_seq_one_letter_code
_entity_poly.pdbx_strand_id
1 'polypeptide(L)'
;MALVYRPDAGCRRFLYVAKDCTENSFRGFVRIIPAETLAGLKFICSDMWSNYLKVAAEEAGHAVRVLDRFHVMMKLNEKIYQVRATEAKQLKQDGYESVLKNARWTLVKRPDNLTDRLNELLQYNLRSVRAILMREEFQRV
;
A
#
# COMPACT_ATOMS: atom_id res chain seq x y z
N MET A 1 -16.48 11.45 5.86
CA MET A 1 -15.95 12.82 6.01
C MET A 1 -14.56 12.90 5.42
N ALA A 2 -14.32 13.85 4.52
CA ALA A 2 -12.99 14.19 4.01
C ALA A 2 -12.56 15.53 4.62
N LEU A 3 -11.30 15.61 5.05
CA LEU A 3 -10.72 16.76 5.71
C LEU A 3 -9.42 17.12 5.00
N VAL A 4 -9.29 18.37 4.58
CA VAL A 4 -8.04 18.90 4.01
C VAL A 4 -7.51 19.98 4.94
N TYR A 5 -6.25 19.83 5.31
CA TYR A 5 -5.56 20.77 6.17
C TYR A 5 -4.11 20.88 5.75
N ARG A 6 -3.49 22.00 6.12
CA ARG A 6 -2.06 22.23 5.94
C ARG A 6 -1.33 21.84 7.23
N PRO A 7 -0.40 20.87 7.16
CA PRO A 7 0.39 20.46 8.32
C PRO A 7 1.65 21.34 8.44
N ASP A 8 1.51 22.61 8.85
CA ASP A 8 2.68 23.45 9.15
C ASP A 8 3.14 23.21 10.61
N ALA A 9 4.46 23.30 10.85
CA ALA A 9 5.00 23.23 12.20
C ALA A 9 4.47 24.42 13.05
N GLY A 10 3.74 24.13 14.12
CA GLY A 10 3.19 25.14 15.03
C GLY A 10 1.85 25.76 14.60
N CYS A 11 1.34 25.47 13.39
CA CYS A 11 0.03 25.94 12.95
C CYS A 11 -0.64 24.89 12.05
N ARG A 12 -1.81 24.37 12.46
CA ARG A 12 -2.63 23.52 11.59
C ARG A 12 -3.72 24.40 10.99
N ARG A 13 -3.64 24.66 9.69
CA ARG A 13 -4.68 25.41 8.99
C ARG A 13 -5.66 24.45 8.33
N PHE A 14 -6.91 24.51 8.76
CA PHE A 14 -8.01 23.87 8.07
C PHE A 14 -8.26 24.54 6.72
N LEU A 15 -8.38 23.76 5.64
CA LEU A 15 -8.58 24.28 4.28
C LEU A 15 -9.96 23.90 3.72
N TYR A 16 -10.43 22.67 3.98
CA TYR A 16 -11.67 22.18 3.39
C TYR A 16 -12.24 20.99 4.17
N VAL A 17 -13.57 20.89 4.23
CA VAL A 17 -14.29 19.70 4.70
C VAL A 17 -15.36 19.32 3.70
N ALA A 18 -15.53 18.02 3.52
CA ALA A 18 -16.70 17.45 2.88
C ALA A 18 -17.27 16.32 3.72
N LYS A 19 -18.60 16.15 3.65
CA LYS A 19 -19.33 15.14 4.41
C LYS A 19 -18.85 13.72 4.10
N ASP A 20 -18.52 13.44 2.84
CA ASP A 20 -18.13 12.12 2.35
C ASP A 20 -16.73 12.14 1.72
N CYS A 21 -16.12 10.96 1.59
CA CYS A 21 -14.86 10.79 0.87
C CYS A 21 -15.18 10.28 -0.54
N THR A 22 -15.55 11.19 -1.44
CA THR A 22 -15.95 10.88 -2.83
C THR A 22 -15.12 11.67 -3.83
N GLU A 23 -15.14 11.25 -5.10
CA GLU A 23 -14.51 12.00 -6.18
C GLU A 23 -14.99 13.47 -6.21
N ASN A 24 -16.30 13.69 -6.05
CA ASN A 24 -16.91 15.02 -6.03
C ASN A 24 -16.41 15.88 -4.87
N SER A 25 -16.19 15.26 -3.71
CA SER A 25 -15.64 15.95 -2.53
C SER A 25 -14.23 16.48 -2.81
N PHE A 26 -13.40 15.68 -3.48
CA PHE A 26 -12.05 16.10 -3.81
C PHE A 26 -12.00 17.11 -4.95
N ARG A 27 -12.85 16.96 -5.99
CA ARG A 27 -13.02 18.01 -7.02
C ARG A 27 -13.53 19.32 -6.44
N GLY A 28 -14.41 19.26 -5.44
CA GLY A 28 -14.86 20.42 -4.68
C GLY A 28 -13.69 21.17 -4.03
N PHE A 29 -12.74 20.43 -3.45
CA PHE A 29 -11.51 21.01 -2.93
C PHE A 29 -10.64 21.62 -4.03
N VAL A 30 -10.42 20.93 -5.16
CA VAL A 30 -9.59 21.47 -6.25
C VAL A 30 -10.13 22.80 -6.78
N ARG A 31 -11.45 22.95 -6.90
CA ARG A 31 -12.11 24.19 -7.36
C ARG A 31 -11.85 25.40 -6.46
N ILE A 32 -11.54 25.21 -5.19
CA ILE A 32 -11.27 26.32 -4.26
C ILE A 32 -9.78 26.67 -4.18
N ILE A 33 -8.90 25.84 -4.74
CA ILE A 33 -7.46 26.11 -4.80
C ILE A 33 -7.18 27.06 -5.96
N PRO A 34 -6.40 28.14 -5.77
CA PRO A 34 -5.98 29.00 -6.87
C PRO A 34 -5.24 28.21 -7.94
N ALA A 35 -5.55 28.47 -9.22
CA ALA A 35 -4.94 27.78 -10.35
C ALA A 35 -3.39 27.83 -10.33
N GLU A 36 -2.82 28.95 -9.89
CA GLU A 36 -1.37 29.12 -9.72
C GLU A 36 -0.78 28.14 -8.70
N THR A 37 -1.49 27.87 -7.60
CA THR A 37 -1.07 26.90 -6.59
C THR A 37 -1.11 25.48 -7.14
N LEU A 38 -2.17 25.15 -7.89
CA LEU A 38 -2.31 23.85 -8.54
C LEU A 38 -1.23 23.62 -9.59
N ALA A 39 -0.92 24.63 -10.41
CA ALA A 39 0.15 24.60 -11.41
C ALA A 39 1.56 24.57 -10.81
N GLY A 40 1.70 25.01 -9.55
CA GLY A 40 2.96 24.96 -8.80
C GLY A 40 3.22 23.60 -8.11
N LEU A 41 2.30 22.64 -8.20
CA LEU A 41 2.46 21.35 -7.55
C LEU A 41 3.57 20.53 -8.21
N LYS A 42 4.61 20.23 -7.44
CA LYS A 42 5.71 19.38 -7.92
C LYS A 42 5.53 17.92 -7.54
N PHE A 43 4.92 17.65 -6.39
CA PHE A 43 4.76 16.31 -5.83
C PHE A 43 3.38 16.13 -5.22
N ILE A 44 2.79 14.96 -5.44
CA ILE A 44 1.52 14.54 -4.84
C ILE A 44 1.74 13.19 -4.17
N CYS A 45 1.63 13.13 -2.84
CA CYS A 45 1.68 11.89 -2.08
C CYS A 45 0.26 11.33 -1.85
N SER A 46 0.03 10.06 -2.16
CA SER A 46 -1.29 9.43 -2.03
C SER A 46 -1.21 7.99 -1.49
N ASP A 47 -2.21 7.61 -0.70
CA ASP A 47 -2.48 6.25 -0.20
C ASP A 47 -2.98 5.26 -1.27
N MET A 48 -2.99 5.66 -2.54
CA MET A 48 -3.52 4.94 -3.70
C MET A 48 -5.05 4.87 -3.80
N TRP A 49 -5.80 5.74 -3.11
CA TRP A 49 -7.24 5.80 -3.35
C TRP A 49 -7.57 6.19 -4.80
N SER A 50 -8.33 5.34 -5.50
CA SER A 50 -8.53 5.44 -6.96
C SER A 50 -9.11 6.78 -7.41
N ASN A 51 -10.06 7.33 -6.64
CA ASN A 51 -10.68 8.62 -6.98
C ASN A 51 -9.71 9.79 -6.80
N TYR A 52 -8.87 9.73 -5.75
CA TYR A 52 -7.80 10.72 -5.55
C TYR A 52 -6.81 10.66 -6.70
N LEU A 53 -6.40 9.46 -7.09
CA LEU A 53 -5.51 9.29 -8.23
C LEU A 53 -6.14 9.80 -9.52
N LYS A 54 -7.41 9.50 -9.79
CA LYS A 54 -8.08 10.00 -10.99
C LYS A 54 -8.04 11.54 -11.07
N VAL A 55 -8.51 12.22 -10.02
CA VAL A 55 -8.57 13.67 -9.99
C VAL A 55 -7.17 14.30 -10.00
N ALA A 56 -6.20 13.75 -9.26
CA ALA A 56 -4.83 14.25 -9.29
C ALA A 56 -4.19 14.14 -10.68
N ALA A 57 -4.53 13.10 -11.46
CA ALA A 57 -4.06 12.94 -12.83
C ALA A 57 -4.62 14.02 -13.77
N GLU A 58 -5.91 14.33 -13.61
CA GLU A 58 -6.62 15.28 -14.45
C GLU A 58 -6.26 16.73 -14.12
N GLU A 59 -6.17 17.06 -12.82
CA GLU A 59 -6.02 18.44 -12.35
C GLU A 59 -4.54 18.85 -12.18
N ALA A 60 -3.65 17.89 -11.92
CA ALA A 60 -2.24 18.15 -11.64
C ALA A 60 -1.32 17.07 -12.24
N GLY A 61 -1.60 16.66 -13.48
CA GLY A 61 -0.86 15.60 -14.17
C GLY A 61 0.64 15.88 -14.40
N HIS A 62 1.08 17.12 -14.22
CA HIS A 62 2.49 17.53 -14.27
C HIS A 62 3.27 17.17 -12.98
N ALA A 63 2.57 16.99 -11.86
CA ALA A 63 3.21 16.71 -10.57
C ALA A 63 3.66 15.24 -10.49
N VAL A 64 4.84 15.01 -9.91
CA VAL A 64 5.34 13.66 -9.64
C VAL A 64 4.46 13.00 -8.58
N ARG A 65 4.03 11.78 -8.86
CA ARG A 65 3.08 11.03 -8.02
C ARG A 65 3.85 10.07 -7.15
N VAL A 66 3.85 10.35 -5.86
CA VAL A 66 4.51 9.53 -4.84
C VAL A 66 3.43 8.66 -4.19
N LEU A 67 3.62 7.35 -4.22
CA LEU A 67 2.72 6.44 -3.51
C LEU A 67 3.23 6.24 -2.09
N ASP A 68 2.31 6.27 -1.15
CA ASP A 68 2.62 6.04 0.24
C ASP A 68 3.14 4.60 0.45
N ARG A 69 4.37 4.50 0.97
CA ARG A 69 5.07 3.23 1.16
C ARG A 69 4.30 2.28 2.07
N PHE A 70 3.65 2.78 3.12
CA PHE A 70 2.92 1.95 4.06
C PHE A 70 1.74 1.24 3.38
N HIS A 71 0.95 1.96 2.59
CA HIS A 71 -0.18 1.39 1.87
C HIS A 71 0.26 0.38 0.80
N VAL A 72 1.36 0.65 0.08
CA VAL A 72 1.93 -0.30 -0.89
C VAL A 72 2.36 -1.59 -0.18
N MET A 73 3.10 -1.46 0.93
CA MET A 73 3.54 -2.61 1.73
C MET A 73 2.38 -3.41 2.32
N MET A 74 1.30 -2.75 2.75
CA MET A 74 0.08 -3.43 3.21
C MET A 74 -0.53 -4.30 2.10
N LYS A 75 -0.69 -3.76 0.89
CA LYS A 75 -1.21 -4.52 -0.26
C LYS A 75 -0.32 -5.71 -0.64
N LEU A 76 1.00 -5.53 -0.59
CA LEU A 76 1.94 -6.64 -0.82
C LEU A 76 1.76 -7.76 0.21
N ASN A 77 1.64 -7.42 1.49
CA ASN A 77 1.41 -8.40 2.55
C ASN A 77 0.07 -9.14 2.38
N GLU A 78 -1.00 -8.45 1.96
CA GLU A 78 -2.28 -9.08 1.63
C GLU A 78 -2.14 -10.08 0.48
N LYS A 79 -1.35 -9.74 -0.56
CA LYS A 79 -1.11 -10.63 -1.70
C LYS A 79 -0.27 -11.85 -1.31
N ILE A 80 0.75 -11.69 -0.48
CA ILE A 80 1.50 -12.83 0.09
C ILE A 80 0.57 -13.76 0.86
N TYR A 81 -0.36 -13.20 1.65
CA TYR A 81 -1.34 -14.00 2.37
C TYR A 81 -2.25 -14.80 1.43
N GLN A 82 -2.71 -14.21 0.32
CA GLN A 82 -3.50 -14.89 -0.70
C GLN A 82 -2.72 -16.02 -1.37
N VAL A 83 -1.46 -15.77 -1.79
CA VAL A 83 -0.59 -16.79 -2.37
C VAL A 83 -0.42 -17.97 -1.42
N ARG A 84 -0.11 -17.70 -0.15
CA ARG A 84 0.03 -18.72 0.89
C ARG A 84 -1.25 -19.51 1.11
N ALA A 85 -2.41 -18.84 1.16
CA ALA A 85 -3.69 -19.51 1.37
C ALA A 85 -4.01 -20.48 0.22
N THR A 86 -3.82 -20.03 -1.02
CA THR A 86 -4.03 -20.86 -2.22
C THR A 86 -3.05 -22.02 -2.27
N GLU A 87 -1.76 -21.77 -2.01
CA GLU A 87 -0.73 -22.81 -2.02
C GLU A 87 -0.93 -23.85 -0.92
N ALA A 88 -1.27 -23.43 0.31
CA ALA A 88 -1.56 -24.36 1.40
C ALA A 88 -2.77 -25.25 1.11
N LYS A 89 -3.79 -24.73 0.41
CA LYS A 89 -4.95 -25.52 -0.03
C LYS A 89 -4.54 -26.55 -1.08
N GLN A 90 -3.73 -26.15 -2.06
CA GLN A 90 -3.24 -27.03 -3.11
C GLN A 90 -2.40 -28.18 -2.53
N LEU A 91 -1.42 -27.87 -1.68
CA LEU A 91 -0.56 -28.88 -1.04
C LEU A 91 -1.39 -29.93 -0.27
N LYS A 92 -2.44 -29.49 0.42
CA LYS A 92 -3.35 -30.40 1.12
C LYS A 92 -4.14 -31.30 0.16
N GLN A 93 -4.58 -30.78 -0.98
CA GLN A 93 -5.29 -31.56 -2.00
C GLN A 93 -4.39 -32.60 -2.67
N ASP A 94 -3.12 -32.25 -2.86
CA ASP A 94 -2.12 -33.11 -3.49
C ASP A 94 -1.53 -34.15 -2.51
N GLY A 95 -1.97 -34.15 -1.24
CA GLY A 95 -1.53 -35.11 -0.23
C GLY A 95 -0.19 -34.78 0.44
N TYR A 96 0.37 -33.59 0.21
CA TYR A 96 1.59 -33.15 0.88
C TYR A 96 1.37 -32.72 2.33
N GLU A 97 2.46 -32.70 3.09
CA GLU A 97 2.48 -32.18 4.45
C GLU A 97 2.08 -30.68 4.50
N SER A 98 1.42 -30.30 5.60
CA SER A 98 0.91 -28.94 5.81
C SER A 98 1.99 -27.92 6.21
N VAL A 99 3.11 -27.84 5.48
CA VAL A 99 4.27 -26.98 5.77
C VAL A 99 3.91 -25.49 5.93
N LEU A 100 2.88 -25.02 5.24
CA LEU A 100 2.39 -23.63 5.30
C LEU A 100 1.36 -23.34 6.42
N LYS A 101 0.99 -24.34 7.22
CA LYS A 101 0.00 -24.19 8.32
C LYS A 101 0.56 -23.28 9.41
N ASN A 102 -0.12 -22.21 9.82
CA ASN A 102 0.40 -21.23 10.79
C ASN A 102 1.62 -20.40 10.30
N ALA A 103 2.00 -20.48 9.01
CA ALA A 103 3.14 -19.73 8.49
C ALA A 103 2.84 -18.24 8.21
N ARG A 104 1.57 -17.79 8.29
CA ARG A 104 1.15 -16.42 7.92
C ARG A 104 2.07 -15.34 8.47
N TRP A 105 2.30 -15.34 9.78
CA TRP A 105 3.10 -14.30 10.44
C TRP A 105 4.58 -14.41 10.11
N THR A 106 5.10 -15.64 9.99
CA THR A 106 6.47 -15.90 9.55
C THR A 106 6.75 -15.24 8.20
N LEU A 107 5.79 -15.30 7.28
CA LEU A 107 5.94 -14.77 5.94
C LEU A 107 5.86 -13.23 5.87
N VAL A 108 5.20 -12.57 6.84
CA VAL A 108 4.97 -11.11 6.77
C VAL A 108 5.77 -10.28 7.76
N LYS A 109 6.47 -10.89 8.72
CA LYS A 109 7.31 -10.19 9.69
C LYS A 109 8.46 -9.40 9.03
N ARG A 110 8.98 -8.43 9.79
CA ARG A 110 10.21 -7.69 9.44
C ARG A 110 11.43 -8.62 9.56
N PRO A 111 12.49 -8.39 8.77
CA PRO A 111 13.73 -9.17 8.83
C PRO A 111 14.29 -9.35 10.25
N ASP A 112 14.26 -8.29 11.06
CA ASP A 112 14.77 -8.33 12.44
C ASP A 112 13.96 -9.22 13.39
N ASN A 113 12.74 -9.59 12.99
CA ASN A 113 11.82 -10.42 13.77
C ASN A 113 11.66 -11.83 13.19
N LEU A 114 12.53 -12.23 12.26
CA LEU A 114 12.48 -13.54 11.64
C LEU A 114 12.78 -14.63 12.67
N THR A 115 12.12 -15.78 12.47
CA THR A 115 12.20 -16.95 13.36
C THR A 115 12.80 -18.12 12.58
N ASP A 116 13.34 -19.13 13.25
CA ASP A 116 13.91 -20.36 12.64
C ASP A 116 12.97 -21.01 11.62
N ARG A 117 11.67 -20.88 11.83
CA ARG A 117 10.62 -21.30 10.92
C ARG A 117 10.73 -20.75 9.48
N LEU A 118 11.30 -19.56 9.27
CA LEU A 118 11.52 -19.07 7.91
C LEU A 118 12.61 -19.89 7.22
N ASN A 119 13.69 -20.23 7.94
CA ASN A 119 14.80 -21.03 7.41
C ASN A 119 14.34 -22.41 6.95
N GLU A 120 13.39 -23.01 7.66
CA GLU A 120 12.71 -24.24 7.24
C GLU A 120 11.95 -24.06 5.93
N LEU A 121 11.12 -23.01 5.83
CA LEU A 121 10.34 -22.74 4.62
C LEU A 121 11.22 -22.44 3.40
N LEU A 122 12.38 -21.81 3.61
CA LEU A 122 13.37 -21.53 2.55
C LEU A 122 13.97 -22.80 1.93
N GLN A 123 13.90 -23.96 2.60
CA GLN A 123 14.32 -25.24 2.03
C GLN A 123 13.37 -25.75 0.94
N TYR A 124 12.15 -25.21 0.87
CA TYR A 124 11.13 -25.64 -0.09
C TYR A 124 11.01 -24.65 -1.25
N ASN A 125 10.71 -25.18 -2.43
CA ASN A 125 10.43 -24.37 -3.63
C ASN A 125 8.97 -23.86 -3.65
N LEU A 126 8.57 -23.09 -2.63
CA LEU A 126 7.22 -22.59 -2.45
C LEU A 126 7.01 -21.24 -3.15
N ARG A 127 5.85 -21.03 -3.77
CA ARG A 127 5.44 -19.73 -4.30
C ARG A 127 5.33 -18.69 -3.19
N SER A 128 4.93 -19.11 -1.99
CA SER A 128 4.87 -18.27 -0.80
C SER A 128 6.24 -17.67 -0.43
N VAL A 129 7.31 -18.45 -0.59
CA VAL A 129 8.69 -18.01 -0.32
C VAL A 129 9.14 -17.01 -1.39
N ARG A 130 8.89 -17.31 -2.68
CA ARG A 130 9.19 -16.39 -3.78
C ARG A 130 8.48 -15.05 -3.61
N ALA A 131 7.23 -15.05 -3.16
CA ALA A 131 6.46 -13.83 -2.91
C ALA A 131 7.08 -12.96 -1.79
N ILE A 132 7.72 -13.54 -0.78
CA ILE A 132 8.47 -12.78 0.23
C ILE A 132 9.70 -12.16 -0.38
N LEU A 133 10.49 -12.94 -1.12
CA LEU A 133 11.73 -12.44 -1.73
C LEU A 133 11.45 -11.22 -2.62
N MET A 134 10.38 -11.27 -3.42
CA MET A 134 9.92 -10.13 -4.22
C MET A 134 9.56 -8.90 -3.37
N ARG A 135 8.92 -9.11 -2.20
CA ARG A 135 8.63 -8.02 -1.26
C ARG A 135 9.90 -7.44 -0.65
N GLU A 136 10.86 -8.28 -0.28
CA GLU A 136 12.14 -7.82 0.26
C GLU A 136 12.96 -7.04 -0.78
N GLU A 137 12.96 -7.48 -2.04
CA GLU A 137 13.54 -6.71 -3.15
C GLU A 137 12.86 -5.35 -3.30
N PHE A 138 11.53 -5.30 -3.25
CA PHE A 138 10.78 -4.05 -3.30
C PHE A 138 11.15 -3.10 -2.14
N GLN A 139 11.49 -3.61 -0.95
CA GLN A 139 11.90 -2.77 0.17
C GLN A 139 13.30 -2.16 0.04
N ARG A 140 14.15 -2.71 -0.84
CA ARG A 140 15.54 -2.24 -1.06
C ARG A 140 15.62 -1.07 -2.04
N VAL A 141 14.57 -0.83 -2.82
CA VAL A 141 14.40 0.31 -3.73
C VAL A 141 13.93 1.54 -2.95
#